data_AF-A0A928RYS6-F1
#
_entry.id   AF-A0A928RYS6-F1
#
_cell.length_a   1.000
_cell.length_b   1.000
_cell.length_c   1.000
_cell.angle_alpha   90.00
_cell.angle_beta   90.00
_cell.angle_gamma   90.00
#
_symmetry.space_group_name_H-M   'P 1'
#
loop_
_entity.id
_entity.type
_entity.pdbx_description
1 polymer ?
#
loop_
_entity_poly.entity_id
_entity_poly.type
_entity_poly.pdbx_seq_one_letter_code
_entity_poly.pdbx_strand_id
1 'polypeptide(L)'
;MPFTPPRYPEFVELTRDARDFLQPALKALEPEVSELTFANLYLFRKDHGYMLSTLPDGSPVISGKDDGAAFFILPDNIPPNELLTDLFRRFGSMKCVTEKNAKELSELGLSVAEDRDNFDYLYSRQELSSLAGRRDHRKKNLVNSFTGRYNYEARPLLPEHRENALAVLEEWRAGEDGPGDYEAAKEGPRAPRRSSPGRDILRRGQASRVHARRRAQQPHVRHPLRERRPRPQGSSS
;
A
#
# COMPACT_ATOMS: atom_id res chain seq x y z
N MET A 1 -26.35 -9.59 7.01
CA MET A 1 -26.29 -8.62 5.90
C MET A 1 -24.83 -8.35 5.59
N PRO A 2 -24.44 -8.09 4.32
CA PRO A 2 -23.08 -7.66 4.02
C PRO A 2 -22.78 -6.35 4.77
N PHE A 3 -21.57 -6.23 5.30
CA PHE A 3 -21.11 -5.01 5.93
C PHE A 3 -21.21 -3.85 4.93
N THR A 4 -21.82 -2.75 5.36
CA THR A 4 -21.98 -1.53 4.57
C THR A 4 -21.46 -0.37 5.41
N PRO A 5 -20.39 0.33 4.98
CA PRO A 5 -19.90 1.49 5.70
C PRO A 5 -20.94 2.62 5.71
N PRO A 6 -20.86 3.55 6.68
CA PRO A 6 -21.73 4.72 6.69
C PRO A 6 -21.49 5.60 5.45
N ARG A 7 -22.44 6.51 5.19
CA ARG A 7 -22.31 7.49 4.11
C ARG A 7 -21.50 8.70 4.58
N TYR A 8 -20.69 9.26 3.69
CA TYR A 8 -19.97 10.49 3.95
C TYR A 8 -20.96 11.60 4.40
N PRO A 9 -20.67 12.36 5.47
CA PRO A 9 -19.37 12.57 6.11
C PRO A 9 -19.05 11.65 7.30
N GLU A 10 -19.87 10.63 7.59
CA GLU A 10 -19.65 9.70 8.69
C GLU A 10 -18.63 8.63 8.31
N PHE A 11 -17.81 8.20 9.27
CA PHE A 11 -16.77 7.19 9.07
C PHE A 11 -16.84 6.12 10.15
N VAL A 12 -16.47 4.89 9.80
CA VAL A 12 -16.34 3.74 10.71
C VAL A 12 -14.91 3.21 10.68
N GLU A 13 -14.44 2.62 11.77
CA GLU A 13 -13.13 1.96 11.80
C GLU A 13 -13.06 0.85 10.74
N LEU A 14 -11.90 0.72 10.10
CA LEU A 14 -11.66 -0.35 9.14
C LEU A 14 -11.55 -1.69 9.89
N THR A 15 -12.49 -2.59 9.65
CA THR A 15 -12.50 -3.95 10.23
C THR A 15 -12.34 -5.01 9.16
N ARG A 16 -12.26 -6.30 9.58
CA ARG A 16 -12.22 -7.44 8.64
C ARG A 16 -13.46 -7.50 7.74
N ASP A 17 -14.59 -7.03 8.25
CA ASP A 17 -15.88 -7.12 7.55
C ASP A 17 -15.94 -6.21 6.32
N ALA A 18 -15.08 -5.18 6.27
CA ALA A 18 -14.92 -4.29 5.12
C ALA A 18 -14.32 -4.97 3.88
N ARG A 19 -13.80 -6.20 4.00
CA ARG A 19 -13.10 -6.89 2.92
C ARG A 19 -13.92 -6.98 1.65
N ASP A 20 -15.12 -7.53 1.74
CA ASP A 20 -15.93 -7.83 0.55
C ASP A 20 -16.44 -6.55 -0.13
N PHE A 21 -16.58 -5.46 0.64
CA PHE A 21 -16.89 -4.13 0.12
C PHE A 21 -15.70 -3.47 -0.61
N LEU A 22 -14.50 -3.53 -0.02
CA LEU A 22 -13.31 -2.88 -0.59
C LEU A 22 -12.65 -3.68 -1.72
N GLN A 23 -12.72 -5.02 -1.66
CA GLN A 23 -11.97 -5.91 -2.56
C GLN A 23 -12.17 -5.62 -4.05
N PRO A 24 -13.39 -5.28 -4.56
CA PRO A 24 -13.57 -4.94 -5.97
C PRO A 24 -12.77 -3.70 -6.40
N ALA A 25 -12.84 -2.62 -5.63
CA ALA A 25 -12.14 -1.37 -5.93
C ALA A 25 -10.62 -1.56 -5.83
N LEU A 26 -10.13 -2.19 -4.77
CA LEU A 26 -8.70 -2.45 -4.59
C LEU A 26 -8.12 -3.35 -5.69
N LYS A 27 -8.89 -4.34 -6.16
CA LYS A 27 -8.46 -5.22 -7.25
C LYS A 27 -8.37 -4.50 -8.59
N ALA A 28 -9.16 -3.46 -8.81
CA ALA A 28 -9.11 -2.66 -10.03
C ALA A 28 -7.81 -1.83 -10.14
N LEU A 29 -7.11 -1.64 -9.02
CA LEU A 29 -5.82 -0.93 -8.96
C LEU A 29 -4.62 -1.82 -9.26
N GLU A 30 -4.77 -3.15 -9.25
CA GLU A 30 -3.66 -4.06 -9.56
C GLU A 30 -3.33 -4.01 -11.06
N PRO A 31 -2.04 -3.94 -11.46
CA PRO A 31 -0.82 -3.98 -10.64
C PRO A 31 -0.22 -2.59 -10.31
N GLU A 32 -0.94 -1.50 -10.58
CA GLU A 32 -0.41 -0.13 -10.52
C GLU A 32 -0.08 0.33 -9.10
N VAL A 33 -0.90 -0.03 -8.12
CA VAL A 33 -0.71 0.34 -6.71
C VAL A 33 -0.61 -0.92 -5.86
N SER A 34 0.61 -1.36 -5.54
CA SER A 34 0.84 -2.64 -4.85
C SER A 34 0.54 -2.57 -3.35
N GLU A 35 0.70 -1.39 -2.76
CA GLU A 35 0.47 -1.16 -1.34
C GLU A 35 -1.01 -1.22 -0.95
N LEU A 36 -1.91 -0.90 -1.89
CA LEU A 36 -3.33 -0.70 -1.62
C LEU A 36 -4.13 -2.02 -1.73
N THR A 37 -3.70 -3.03 -0.98
CA THR A 37 -4.43 -4.31 -0.81
C THR A 37 -5.23 -4.31 0.48
N PHE A 38 -6.30 -5.13 0.53
CA PHE A 38 -7.07 -5.26 1.77
C PHE A 38 -6.22 -5.80 2.93
N ALA A 39 -5.28 -6.69 2.63
CA ALA A 39 -4.38 -7.24 3.66
C ALA A 39 -3.53 -6.13 4.28
N ASN A 40 -2.91 -5.26 3.48
CA ASN A 40 -2.10 -4.15 3.99
C ASN A 40 -2.96 -3.16 4.77
N LEU A 41 -4.07 -2.71 4.19
CA LEU A 41 -5.01 -1.81 4.89
C LEU A 41 -5.45 -2.39 6.23
N TYR A 42 -5.76 -3.69 6.27
CA TYR A 42 -6.16 -4.32 7.52
C TYR A 42 -4.99 -4.44 8.50
N LEU A 43 -3.82 -4.90 8.08
CA LEU A 43 -2.68 -5.13 8.97
C LEU A 43 -2.17 -3.83 9.61
N PHE A 44 -2.12 -2.74 8.83
CA PHE A 44 -1.65 -1.43 9.29
C PHE A 44 -2.80 -0.50 9.76
N ARG A 45 -4.02 -1.02 9.91
CA ARG A 45 -5.20 -0.22 10.32
C ARG A 45 -5.04 0.50 11.65
N LYS A 46 -4.29 -0.08 12.58
CA LYS A 46 -4.08 0.48 13.91
C LYS A 46 -3.04 1.60 13.85
N ASP A 47 -1.98 1.38 13.09
CA ASP A 47 -0.87 2.33 12.95
C ASP A 47 -1.33 3.60 12.25
N HIS A 48 -2.11 3.47 11.17
CA HIS A 48 -2.68 4.61 10.45
C HIS A 48 -4.02 5.09 10.98
N GLY A 49 -4.65 4.37 11.92
CA GLY A 49 -6.01 4.62 12.37
C GLY A 49 -7.00 4.67 11.21
N TYR A 50 -6.97 3.66 10.32
CA TYR A 50 -7.77 3.68 9.10
C TYR A 50 -9.27 3.68 9.41
N MET A 51 -9.97 4.63 8.79
CA MET A 51 -11.42 4.75 8.81
C MET A 51 -11.97 4.64 7.39
N LEU A 52 -13.21 4.18 7.26
CA LEU A 52 -13.89 3.92 6.01
C LEU A 52 -15.26 4.61 5.95
N SER A 53 -15.59 5.17 4.79
CA SER A 53 -16.89 5.75 4.46
C SER A 53 -17.24 5.42 3.00
N THR A 54 -18.51 5.64 2.65
CA THR A 54 -19.03 5.51 1.28
C THR A 54 -19.39 6.88 0.71
N LEU A 55 -18.92 7.20 -0.49
CA LEU A 55 -19.28 8.42 -1.22
C LEU A 55 -20.70 8.32 -1.83
N PRO A 56 -21.30 9.42 -2.30
CA PRO A 56 -22.67 9.42 -2.84
C PRO A 56 -22.91 8.44 -4.02
N ASP A 57 -21.87 8.17 -4.80
CA ASP A 57 -21.89 7.23 -5.93
C ASP A 57 -21.67 5.76 -5.51
N GLY A 58 -21.47 5.50 -4.21
CA GLY A 58 -21.20 4.17 -3.67
C GLY A 58 -19.71 3.80 -3.61
N SER A 59 -18.81 4.66 -4.12
CA SER A 59 -17.38 4.39 -4.08
C SER A 59 -16.79 4.53 -2.66
N PRO A 60 -15.74 3.77 -2.32
CA PRO A 60 -15.10 3.86 -1.01
C PRO A 60 -14.24 5.11 -0.87
N VAL A 61 -14.24 5.70 0.32
CA VAL A 61 -13.19 6.63 0.76
C VAL A 61 -12.59 6.12 2.07
N ILE A 62 -11.27 6.03 2.10
CA ILE A 62 -10.51 5.63 3.29
C ILE A 62 -9.80 6.86 3.82
N SER A 63 -9.78 7.06 5.13
CA SER A 63 -8.94 8.08 5.77
C SER A 63 -7.98 7.45 6.75
N GLY A 64 -6.81 8.06 6.95
CA GLY A 64 -5.82 7.64 7.93
C GLY A 64 -4.99 8.82 8.43
N LYS A 65 -3.95 8.52 9.22
CA LYS A 65 -2.99 9.50 9.73
C LYS A 65 -1.58 8.92 9.71
N ASP A 66 -0.62 9.75 9.31
CA ASP A 66 0.82 9.48 9.42
C ASP A 66 1.49 10.62 10.16
N ASP A 67 2.27 10.32 11.19
CA ASP A 67 2.96 11.32 12.02
C ASP A 67 2.03 12.47 12.49
N GLY A 68 0.76 12.13 12.76
CA GLY A 68 -0.29 13.06 13.15
C GLY A 68 -0.93 13.86 12.00
N ALA A 69 -0.40 13.80 10.78
CA ALA A 69 -1.00 14.39 9.60
C ALA A 69 -2.07 13.47 9.01
N ALA A 70 -3.30 13.97 8.90
CA ALA A 70 -4.38 13.23 8.27
C ALA A 70 -4.16 13.09 6.76
N PHE A 71 -4.78 12.07 6.18
CA PHE A 71 -4.89 11.89 4.74
C PHE A 71 -6.14 11.09 4.39
N PHE A 72 -6.46 11.08 3.10
CA PHE A 72 -7.47 10.20 2.53
C PHE A 72 -6.95 9.46 1.29
N ILE A 73 -7.63 8.38 0.93
CA ILE A 73 -7.37 7.55 -0.24
C ILE A 73 -8.70 7.36 -0.96
N LEU A 74 -8.68 7.50 -2.28
CA LEU A 74 -9.78 7.17 -3.18
C LEU A 74 -9.34 5.99 -4.04
N PRO A 75 -9.76 4.75 -3.71
CA PRO A 75 -9.41 3.57 -4.50
C PRO A 75 -10.05 3.52 -5.90
N ASP A 76 -10.96 4.44 -6.21
CA ASP A 76 -11.71 4.48 -7.47
C ASP A 76 -11.51 5.84 -8.17
N ASN A 77 -12.58 6.48 -8.65
CA ASN A 77 -12.51 7.75 -9.38
C ASN A 77 -12.47 8.96 -8.45
N ILE A 78 -12.05 10.10 -9.03
CA ILE A 78 -12.13 11.40 -8.37
C ILE A 78 -13.60 11.84 -8.29
N PRO A 79 -14.13 12.18 -7.10
CA PRO A 79 -15.50 12.65 -6.95
C PRO A 79 -15.67 14.08 -7.49
N PRO A 80 -16.92 14.60 -7.59
CA PRO A 80 -17.17 15.99 -7.94
C PRO A 80 -16.37 16.99 -7.10
N ASN A 81 -16.02 18.12 -7.70
CA ASN A 81 -15.07 19.08 -7.12
C ASN A 81 -15.45 19.59 -5.71
N GLU A 82 -16.75 19.73 -5.41
CA GLU A 82 -17.22 20.14 -4.08
C GLU A 82 -16.84 19.12 -3.00
N LEU A 83 -17.05 17.84 -3.28
CA LEU A 83 -16.72 16.75 -2.36
C LEU A 83 -15.21 16.56 -2.25
N LEU A 84 -14.49 16.65 -3.37
CA LEU A 84 -13.03 16.62 -3.37
C LEU A 84 -12.43 17.76 -2.53
N THR A 85 -12.96 18.98 -2.68
CA THR A 85 -12.54 20.14 -1.89
C THR A 85 -12.81 19.93 -0.40
N ASP A 86 -13.96 19.35 -0.05
CA ASP A 86 -14.27 19.04 1.35
C ASP A 86 -13.34 17.96 1.94
N LEU A 87 -13.01 16.92 1.17
CA LEU A 87 -12.03 15.91 1.58
C LEU A 87 -10.65 16.53 1.82
N PHE A 88 -10.16 17.37 0.91
CA PHE A 88 -8.88 18.07 1.12
C PHE A 88 -8.94 19.05 2.30
N ARG A 89 -10.06 19.72 2.53
CA ARG A 89 -10.24 20.58 3.71
C ARG A 89 -10.17 19.79 5.01
N ARG A 90 -10.78 18.61 5.06
CA ARG A 90 -10.89 17.77 6.26
C ARG A 90 -9.61 16.99 6.57
N PHE A 91 -8.95 16.47 5.54
CA PHE A 91 -7.83 15.54 5.70
C PHE A 91 -6.49 16.11 5.22
N GLY A 92 -6.46 17.17 4.41
CA GLY A 92 -5.24 17.88 4.05
C GLY A 92 -4.43 17.29 2.89
N SER A 93 -4.42 15.97 2.71
CA SER A 93 -3.69 15.32 1.61
C SER A 93 -4.33 14.02 1.12
N MET A 94 -4.04 13.65 -0.13
CA MET A 94 -4.44 12.39 -0.75
C MET A 94 -3.21 11.49 -0.99
N LYS A 95 -3.34 10.19 -0.70
CA LYS A 95 -2.28 9.17 -0.89
C LYS A 95 -2.70 8.06 -1.87
N CYS A 96 -1.73 7.26 -2.30
CA CYS A 96 -1.91 6.08 -3.17
C CYS A 96 -2.65 6.42 -4.48
N VAL A 97 -2.27 7.52 -5.12
CA VAL A 97 -2.93 8.04 -6.32
C VAL A 97 -2.40 7.33 -7.57
N THR A 98 -3.30 6.84 -8.42
CA THR A 98 -2.95 6.28 -9.73
C THR A 98 -2.40 7.36 -10.67
N GLU A 99 -1.63 6.99 -11.69
CA GLU A 99 -1.13 7.92 -12.72
C GLU A 99 -2.29 8.66 -13.41
N LYS A 100 -3.40 7.95 -13.68
CA LYS A 100 -4.64 8.53 -14.23
C LYS A 100 -5.17 9.63 -13.31
N ASN A 101 -5.38 9.31 -12.03
CA ASN A 101 -5.96 10.26 -11.07
C ASN A 101 -4.99 11.42 -10.79
N ALA A 102 -3.68 11.17 -10.78
CA ALA A 102 -2.66 12.20 -10.62
C ALA A 102 -2.70 13.23 -11.75
N LYS A 103 -2.89 12.78 -12.99
CA LYS A 103 -3.08 13.66 -14.14
C LYS A 103 -4.35 14.51 -13.99
N GLU A 104 -5.47 13.88 -13.66
CA GLU A 104 -6.76 14.55 -13.46
C GLU A 104 -6.68 15.62 -12.35
N LEU A 105 -6.06 15.30 -11.22
CA LEU A 105 -5.86 16.25 -10.11
C LEU A 105 -4.95 17.42 -10.51
N SER A 106 -3.93 17.17 -11.34
CA SER A 106 -3.05 18.23 -11.86
C SER A 106 -3.81 19.19 -12.78
N GLU A 107 -4.71 18.67 -13.63
CA GLU A 107 -5.56 19.47 -14.53
C GLU A 107 -6.57 20.34 -13.74
N LEU A 108 -6.95 19.90 -12.53
CA LEU A 108 -7.74 20.69 -11.56
C LEU A 108 -6.90 21.72 -10.78
N GLY A 109 -5.60 21.83 -11.05
CA GLY A 109 -4.70 22.81 -10.43
C GLY A 109 -4.17 22.40 -9.05
N LEU A 110 -4.30 21.13 -8.67
CA LEU A 110 -3.72 20.60 -7.42
C LEU A 110 -2.25 20.22 -7.61
N SER A 111 -1.42 20.40 -6.58
CA SER A 111 0.01 20.08 -6.67
C SER A 111 0.24 18.60 -6.41
N VAL A 112 0.72 17.86 -7.43
CA VAL A 112 1.00 16.42 -7.38
C VAL A 112 2.52 16.20 -7.43
N ALA A 113 3.10 15.38 -6.55
CA ALA A 113 4.54 15.37 -6.21
C ALA A 113 5.03 14.00 -5.76
N GLU A 114 6.07 13.43 -6.37
CA GLU A 114 6.48 12.04 -6.08
C GLU A 114 6.98 11.73 -4.67
N ASP A 115 6.53 10.60 -4.11
CA ASP A 115 7.09 10.01 -2.90
C ASP A 115 7.96 8.81 -3.26
N ARG A 116 9.25 9.11 -3.43
CA ARG A 116 10.25 8.17 -3.93
C ARG A 116 10.62 7.08 -2.94
N ASP A 117 10.34 7.29 -1.66
CA ASP A 117 10.66 6.32 -0.62
C ASP A 117 9.66 5.16 -0.64
N ASN A 118 8.47 5.36 -1.23
CA ASN A 118 7.39 4.37 -1.35
C ASN A 118 7.27 3.78 -2.78
N PHE A 119 8.36 3.73 -3.56
CA PHE A 119 8.30 3.16 -4.91
C PHE A 119 8.32 1.63 -4.91
N ASP A 120 7.32 1.05 -5.56
CA ASP A 120 7.20 -0.39 -5.77
C ASP A 120 8.27 -0.94 -6.74
N TYR A 121 8.84 -2.09 -6.38
CA TYR A 121 9.71 -2.86 -7.27
C TYR A 121 8.93 -3.95 -8.01
N LEU A 122 8.67 -3.73 -9.29
CA LEU A 122 8.02 -4.74 -10.13
C LEU A 122 9.03 -5.72 -10.72
N TYR A 123 8.84 -7.01 -10.44
CA TYR A 123 9.63 -8.11 -10.99
C TYR A 123 8.79 -9.09 -11.79
N SER A 124 9.37 -9.64 -12.85
CA SER A 124 8.77 -10.77 -13.55
C SER A 124 8.83 -12.02 -12.69
N ARG A 125 7.70 -12.70 -12.53
CA ARG A 125 7.62 -14.02 -11.86
C ARG A 125 8.60 -15.02 -12.47
N GLN A 126 8.73 -15.03 -13.81
CA GLN A 126 9.61 -15.95 -14.53
C GLN A 126 11.10 -15.64 -14.27
N GLU A 127 11.46 -14.35 -14.18
CA GLU A 127 12.83 -13.95 -13.84
C GLU A 127 13.17 -14.36 -12.41
N LEU A 128 12.27 -14.13 -11.45
CA LEU A 128 12.47 -14.52 -10.04
C LEU A 128 12.52 -16.03 -9.84
N SER A 129 11.73 -16.82 -10.59
CA SER A 129 11.71 -18.27 -10.44
C SER A 129 12.92 -18.95 -11.08
N SER A 130 13.41 -18.43 -12.22
CA SER A 130 14.53 -19.03 -12.94
C SER A 130 15.90 -18.57 -12.43
N LEU A 131 15.97 -17.38 -11.84
CA LEU A 131 17.22 -16.71 -11.46
C LEU A 131 18.25 -16.73 -12.60
N ALA A 132 17.78 -16.66 -13.84
CA ALA A 132 18.60 -16.82 -15.04
C ALA A 132 19.35 -15.53 -15.40
N GLY A 133 20.56 -15.69 -15.94
CA GLY A 133 21.36 -14.58 -16.47
C GLY A 133 22.36 -13.98 -15.48
N ARG A 134 23.20 -13.08 -16.01
CA ARG A 134 24.37 -12.51 -15.30
C ARG A 134 23.98 -11.64 -14.09
N ARG A 135 22.81 -10.99 -14.14
CA ARG A 135 22.31 -10.10 -13.08
C ARG A 135 21.98 -10.87 -11.79
N ASP A 136 21.36 -12.04 -11.91
CA ASP A 136 20.88 -12.82 -10.78
C ASP A 136 21.84 -13.94 -10.36
N HIS A 137 23.02 -14.03 -10.99
CA HIS A 137 24.08 -14.99 -10.66
C HIS A 137 24.48 -14.99 -9.18
N ARG A 138 24.57 -13.79 -8.55
CA ARG A 138 24.87 -13.69 -7.10
C ARG A 138 23.75 -14.32 -6.25
N LYS A 139 22.48 -14.09 -6.61
CA LYS A 139 21.33 -14.69 -5.89
C LYS A 139 21.28 -16.20 -6.09
N LYS A 140 21.53 -16.67 -7.31
CA LYS A 140 21.63 -18.11 -7.62
C LYS A 140 22.72 -18.79 -6.79
N ASN A 141 23.87 -18.14 -6.61
CA ASN A 141 24.93 -18.66 -5.75
C ASN A 141 24.52 -18.74 -4.28
N LEU A 142 23.77 -17.76 -3.76
CA LEU A 142 23.22 -17.83 -2.39
C LEU A 142 22.26 -19.01 -2.23
N VAL A 143 21.36 -19.21 -3.19
CA VAL A 143 20.44 -20.35 -3.19
C VAL A 143 21.22 -21.66 -3.24
N ASN A 144 22.15 -21.83 -4.17
CA ASN A 144 22.97 -23.04 -4.27
C ASN A 144 23.78 -23.31 -2.98
N SER A 145 24.31 -22.26 -2.36
CA SER A 145 25.02 -22.39 -1.09
C SER A 145 24.10 -22.80 0.05
N PHE A 146 22.85 -22.35 0.06
CA PHE A 146 21.86 -22.73 1.06
C PHE A 146 21.43 -24.18 0.86
N THR A 147 21.02 -24.54 -0.36
CA THR A 147 20.52 -25.88 -0.68
C THR A 147 21.58 -26.97 -0.57
N GLY A 148 22.86 -26.64 -0.76
CA GLY A 148 23.96 -27.58 -0.55
C GLY A 148 24.42 -27.76 0.89
N ARG A 149 24.06 -26.84 1.81
CA ARG A 149 24.52 -26.86 3.22
C ARG A 149 23.45 -27.31 4.21
N TYR A 150 22.18 -27.10 3.90
CA TYR A 150 21.09 -27.34 4.84
C TYR A 150 20.12 -28.38 4.29
N ASN A 151 19.60 -29.23 5.18
CA ASN A 151 18.39 -29.99 4.89
C ASN A 151 17.19 -29.07 5.14
N TYR A 152 16.37 -28.84 4.11
CA TYR A 152 15.28 -27.88 4.17
C TYR A 152 14.01 -28.41 3.51
N GLU A 153 12.87 -27.91 3.95
CA GLU A 153 11.57 -28.17 3.35
C GLU A 153 10.77 -26.88 3.29
N ALA A 154 10.18 -26.57 2.14
CA ALA A 154 9.29 -25.43 1.99
C ALA A 154 7.84 -25.88 2.24
N ARG A 155 7.25 -25.42 3.34
CA ARG A 155 5.85 -25.71 3.68
C ARG A 155 4.98 -24.46 3.61
N PRO A 156 3.73 -24.56 3.12
CA PRO A 156 2.79 -23.44 3.17
C PRO A 156 2.50 -23.04 4.63
N LEU A 157 2.29 -21.75 4.90
CA LEU A 157 1.89 -21.29 6.23
C LEU A 157 0.46 -21.71 6.54
N LEU A 158 0.32 -22.91 7.11
CA LEU A 158 -0.93 -23.51 7.57
C LEU A 158 -1.11 -23.32 9.09
N PRO A 159 -2.32 -23.50 9.63
CA PRO A 159 -2.56 -23.35 11.08
C PRO A 159 -1.60 -24.17 11.95
N GLU A 160 -1.24 -25.39 11.50
CA GLU A 160 -0.27 -26.28 12.16
C GLU A 160 1.18 -25.75 12.18
N HIS A 161 1.54 -24.78 11.33
CA HIS A 161 2.87 -24.15 11.31
C HIS A 161 2.88 -22.75 11.92
N ARG A 162 1.73 -22.28 12.43
CA ARG A 162 1.57 -20.92 12.95
C ARG A 162 2.48 -20.65 14.14
N GLU A 163 2.55 -21.56 15.11
CA GLU A 163 3.37 -21.38 16.31
C GLU A 163 4.86 -21.33 15.96
N ASN A 164 5.31 -22.12 14.99
CA ASN A 164 6.69 -22.05 14.50
C ASN A 164 7.01 -20.70 13.84
N ALA A 165 6.09 -20.16 13.03
CA ALA A 165 6.27 -18.84 12.42
C ALA A 165 6.28 -17.71 13.46
N LEU A 166 5.45 -17.82 14.51
CA LEU A 166 5.45 -16.89 15.63
C LEU A 166 6.76 -16.97 16.41
N ALA A 167 7.28 -18.16 16.70
CA ALA A 167 8.56 -18.32 17.38
C ALA A 167 9.71 -17.61 16.63
N VAL A 168 9.77 -17.76 15.30
CA VAL A 168 10.75 -17.05 14.47
C VAL A 168 10.57 -15.53 14.55
N LEU A 169 9.33 -15.05 14.55
CA LEU A 169 9.04 -13.62 14.70
C LEU A 169 9.46 -13.08 16.08
N GLU A 170 9.22 -13.83 17.16
CA GLU A 170 9.63 -13.44 18.52
C GLU A 170 11.15 -13.42 18.66
N GLU A 171 11.87 -14.38 18.07
CA GLU A 171 13.34 -14.40 18.07
C GLU A 171 13.91 -13.22 17.28
N TRP A 172 13.34 -12.92 16.11
CA TRP A 172 13.71 -11.73 15.34
C TRP A 172 13.44 -10.45 16.15
N ARG A 173 12.28 -10.37 16.83
CA ARG A 173 11.89 -9.23 17.66
C ARG A 173 12.86 -8.96 18.81
N ALA A 174 13.41 -10.01 19.41
CA ALA A 174 14.36 -9.89 20.53
C ALA A 174 15.69 -9.23 20.12
N GLY A 175 16.03 -9.22 18.82
CA GLY A 175 17.25 -8.60 18.30
C GLY A 175 17.10 -7.18 17.75
N GLU A 176 15.90 -6.58 17.83
CA GLU A 176 15.57 -5.29 17.21
C GLU A 176 15.22 -4.22 18.26
N ASP A 177 15.77 -3.02 18.11
CA ASP A 177 15.64 -1.93 19.10
C ASP A 177 14.32 -1.14 19.02
N GLY A 178 13.58 -1.25 17.92
CA GLY A 178 12.37 -0.44 17.66
C GLY A 178 11.17 -1.30 17.27
N PRO A 179 9.91 -0.88 17.50
CA PRO A 179 8.69 -1.68 17.30
C PRO A 179 8.55 -2.28 15.88
N GLY A 180 9.01 -1.56 14.85
CA GLY A 180 8.88 -1.98 13.45
C GLY A 180 7.45 -2.40 13.12
N ASP A 181 7.30 -3.33 12.17
CA ASP A 181 5.99 -3.86 11.77
C ASP A 181 5.58 -5.10 12.59
N TYR A 182 6.10 -5.25 13.81
CA TYR A 182 5.93 -6.47 14.60
C TYR A 182 4.46 -6.81 14.86
N GLU A 183 3.63 -5.83 15.23
CA GLU A 183 2.21 -6.08 15.50
C GLU A 183 1.45 -6.51 14.23
N ALA A 184 1.73 -5.87 13.09
CA ALA A 184 1.21 -6.29 11.79
C ALA A 184 1.67 -7.70 11.42
N ALA A 185 2.97 -8.00 11.56
CA ALA A 185 3.55 -9.31 11.30
C ALA A 185 2.96 -10.40 12.22
N LYS A 186 2.65 -10.06 13.48
CA LYS A 186 2.04 -10.96 14.46
C LYS A 186 0.59 -11.28 14.13
N GLU A 187 -0.16 -10.35 13.55
CA GLU A 187 -1.55 -10.57 13.11
C GLU A 187 -1.63 -11.40 11.81
N GLY A 188 -0.64 -11.33 10.92
CA GLY A 188 -0.61 -12.03 9.64
C GLY A 188 -0.92 -13.54 9.72
N PRO A 189 -0.19 -14.33 10.53
CA PRO A 189 -0.44 -15.75 10.74
C PRO A 189 -1.80 -16.08 11.39
N ARG A 190 -2.46 -15.08 12.00
CA ARG A 190 -3.75 -15.21 12.70
C ARG A 190 -4.94 -14.84 11.82
N ALA A 191 -4.70 -14.27 10.65
CA ALA A 191 -5.75 -13.93 9.70
C ALA A 191 -6.27 -15.20 9.01
N PRO A 192 -7.59 -15.49 9.05
CA PRO A 192 -8.14 -16.66 8.38
C PRO A 192 -7.91 -16.57 6.87
N ARG A 193 -7.11 -17.47 6.32
CA ARG A 193 -6.99 -17.65 4.87
C ARG A 193 -8.16 -18.51 4.39
N ARG A 194 -9.08 -17.95 3.60
CA ARG A 194 -9.84 -18.77 2.65
C ARG A 194 -8.95 -19.02 1.45
N SER A 195 -8.83 -20.28 1.06
CA SER A 195 -8.10 -20.77 -0.11
C SER A 195 -8.31 -19.85 -1.32
N SER A 196 -7.27 -19.15 -1.76
CA SER A 196 -7.23 -18.73 -3.16
C SER A 196 -6.94 -19.99 -3.97
N PRO A 197 -7.82 -20.42 -4.89
CA PRO A 197 -7.50 -21.48 -5.83
C PRO A 197 -6.25 -21.06 -6.60
N GLY A 198 -5.36 -22.02 -6.87
CA GLY A 198 -4.11 -21.80 -7.58
C GLY A 198 -4.29 -20.86 -8.77
N ARG A 199 -3.64 -19.69 -8.72
CA ARG A 199 -3.65 -18.75 -9.84
C ARG A 199 -2.54 -19.15 -10.81
N ASP A 200 -2.86 -20.08 -11.70
CA ASP A 200 -2.32 -20.08 -13.05
C ASP A 200 -2.97 -18.91 -13.80
N ILE A 201 -2.33 -17.74 -13.79
CA ILE A 201 -2.69 -16.63 -14.66
C ILE A 201 -1.54 -16.44 -15.64
N LEU A 202 -1.58 -17.28 -16.67
CA LEU A 202 -1.08 -16.93 -17.99
C LEU A 202 -2.04 -15.87 -18.54
N ARG A 203 -1.59 -14.63 -18.75
CA ARG A 203 -2.09 -13.81 -19.86
C ARG A 203 -1.26 -12.55 -20.10
N ARG A 204 -1.07 -12.35 -21.41
CA ARG A 204 -0.32 -11.31 -22.08
C ARG A 204 -1.02 -9.96 -21.86
N GLY A 205 -0.37 -9.05 -21.14
CA GLY A 205 -0.63 -7.62 -21.20
C GLY A 205 0.61 -6.97 -21.77
N GLN A 206 0.49 -6.32 -22.92
CA GLN A 206 1.60 -5.63 -23.57
C GLN A 206 2.09 -4.50 -22.67
N ALA A 207 3.26 -4.70 -22.05
CA ALA A 207 4.09 -3.59 -21.62
C ALA A 207 4.77 -3.04 -22.88
N SER A 208 4.25 -1.93 -23.39
CA SER A 208 4.96 -1.15 -24.40
C SER A 208 6.30 -0.71 -23.82
N ARG A 209 7.36 -1.18 -24.46
CA ARG A 209 8.77 -1.05 -24.11
C ARG A 209 9.30 0.20 -24.82
N VAL A 210 10.07 1.04 -24.13
CA VAL A 210 11.20 1.74 -24.75
C VAL A 210 12.42 1.48 -23.88
N HIS A 211 13.46 0.93 -24.51
CA HIS A 211 14.69 0.53 -23.84
C HIS A 211 15.53 1.74 -23.38
N ALA A 212 16.16 1.56 -22.21
CA ALA A 212 17.29 2.29 -21.61
C ALA A 212 16.93 3.21 -20.42
N ARG A 213 17.12 2.66 -19.20
CA ARG A 213 17.26 3.34 -17.90
C ARG A 213 16.22 4.44 -17.56
N ARG A 214 15.17 4.11 -16.76
CA ARG A 214 14.41 4.99 -15.81
C ARG A 214 13.28 4.14 -15.19
N ARG A 215 13.25 3.88 -13.86
CA ARG A 215 12.60 4.64 -12.75
C ARG A 215 11.14 5.02 -13.06
N ALA A 216 10.19 4.23 -12.55
CA ALA A 216 8.76 4.56 -12.48
C ALA A 216 8.52 5.42 -11.22
N GLN A 217 7.47 6.24 -11.25
CA GLN A 217 7.32 7.49 -10.51
C GLN A 217 5.91 7.56 -9.89
N GLN A 218 5.76 7.57 -8.56
CA GLN A 218 4.45 7.70 -7.89
C GLN A 218 4.25 9.08 -7.23
N PRO A 219 3.21 9.87 -7.59
CA PRO A 219 2.99 11.22 -7.07
C PRO A 219 1.92 11.38 -5.95
N HIS A 220 2.27 12.16 -4.91
CA HIS A 220 1.49 12.68 -3.76
C HIS A 220 0.92 14.08 -3.97
N VAL A 221 -0.32 14.36 -3.55
CA VAL A 221 -0.96 15.67 -3.79
C VAL A 221 -1.04 16.56 -2.54
N ARG A 222 -0.56 17.82 -2.59
CA ARG A 222 -0.74 18.85 -1.55
C ARG A 222 -1.50 20.08 -2.06
N HIS A 223 -2.30 20.69 -1.19
CA HIS A 223 -3.05 21.93 -1.49
C HIS A 223 -2.15 23.19 -1.41
N PRO A 224 -2.28 24.20 -2.30
CA PRO A 224 -1.39 25.38 -2.33
C PRO A 224 -1.56 26.41 -1.19
N LEU A 225 -2.44 26.17 -0.21
CA LEU A 225 -2.79 27.21 0.78
C LEU A 225 -2.03 27.02 2.10
N ARG A 226 -0.70 27.02 2.03
CA ARG A 226 0.14 27.33 3.18
C ARG A 226 1.50 27.85 2.70
N GLU A 227 1.52 29.12 2.32
CA GLU A 227 2.76 29.88 2.22
C GLU A 227 2.68 31.17 3.02
N ARG A 228 3.79 31.45 3.71
CA ARG A 228 4.25 32.74 4.29
C ARG A 228 3.87 33.02 5.74
N ARG A 229 4.70 32.52 6.66
CA ARG A 229 5.11 33.33 7.83
C ARG A 229 6.30 34.21 7.43
N PRO A 230 6.29 35.52 7.71
CA PRO A 230 7.43 36.39 7.41
C PRO A 230 8.60 36.11 8.37
N ARG A 231 9.84 36.26 7.86
CA ARG A 231 11.07 36.24 8.66
C ARG A 231 11.13 37.49 9.54
N PRO A 232 11.55 37.41 10.81
CA PRO A 232 11.83 38.60 11.59
C PRO A 232 13.10 39.27 11.05
N GLN A 233 13.01 40.55 10.72
CA GLN A 233 14.17 41.40 10.44
C GLN A 233 14.86 41.68 11.78
N GLY A 234 16.11 41.24 11.91
CA GLY A 234 16.99 41.67 13.00
C GLY A 234 17.56 43.05 12.67
N SER A 235 17.11 44.06 13.40
CA SER A 235 17.66 45.41 13.43
C SER A 235 18.96 45.43 14.21
N SER A 236 19.96 46.12 13.65
CA SER A 236 21.22 46.50 14.27
C SER A 236 21.06 47.16 15.63
N SER A 237 21.92 46.78 16.57
CA SER A 237 22.61 47.66 17.53
C SER A 237 23.88 46.95 17.97
#